data_AF-W5JIM1-F1
#
_entry.id   AF-W5JIM1-F1
#
_cell.length_a   1.000
_cell.length_b   1.000
_cell.length_c   1.000
_cell.angle_alpha   90.00
_cell.angle_beta   90.00
_cell.angle_gamma   90.00
#
_symmetry.space_group_name_H-M   'P 1'
#
loop_
_entity.id
_entity.type
_entity.pdbx_description
1 polymer ?
#
loop_
_entity_poly.entity_id
_entity_poly.type
_entity_poly.pdbx_seq_one_letter_code
_entity_poly.pdbx_strand_id
1 'polypeptide(L)'
;MTPPPSEGQPYKVVPIHKHRELMDQCIALINSEWPRSYTARLWSLESSKETLPTSFVLTADDGKETAVLAHAKLSPIPADPHAVFVESVVVARERRGQGIGRLLMREVENHCFKTLRLDRIYLCTIDQQAFYAKLGYELCKAINIFGSRPTFNQSTKKTWMTKGAPSK
;
A
#
# COMPACT_ATOMS: atom_id res chain seq x y z
N MET A 1 5.17 20.62 16.38
CA MET A 1 4.50 19.34 16.72
C MET A 1 3.12 19.37 16.11
N THR A 2 2.84 18.54 15.11
CA THR A 2 1.48 18.35 14.58
C THR A 2 0.64 17.64 15.64
N PRO A 3 -0.57 18.13 15.97
CA PRO A 3 -1.42 17.48 16.96
C PRO A 3 -1.77 16.05 16.53
N PRO A 4 -2.00 15.14 17.49
CA PRO A 4 -2.54 13.82 17.16
C PRO A 4 -3.87 13.97 16.42
N PRO A 5 -4.29 12.96 15.65
CA PRO A 5 -5.59 12.93 14.99
C PRO A 5 -6.70 13.36 15.96
N SER A 6 -7.29 14.53 15.75
CA SER A 6 -8.49 14.91 16.48
C SER A 6 -9.64 14.05 15.99
N GLU A 7 -10.58 13.73 16.88
CA GLU A 7 -11.79 12.94 16.61
C GLU A 7 -12.74 13.56 15.55
N GLY A 8 -12.32 14.60 14.83
CA GLY A 8 -13.09 15.33 13.82
C GLY A 8 -12.50 15.33 12.39
N GLN A 9 -11.38 14.66 12.11
CA GLN A 9 -10.90 14.52 10.72
C GLN A 9 -11.42 13.20 10.11
N PRO A 10 -12.32 13.24 9.12
CA PRO A 10 -12.80 12.02 8.47
C PRO A 10 -11.70 11.46 7.57
N TYR A 11 -10.86 10.59 8.13
CA TYR A 11 -9.92 9.81 7.31
C TYR A 11 -10.69 8.89 6.38
N LYS A 12 -10.32 8.89 5.09
CA LYS A 12 -10.91 8.02 4.08
C LYS A 12 -9.81 7.30 3.31
N VAL A 13 -9.99 6.00 3.07
CA VAL A 13 -9.13 5.26 2.14
C VAL A 13 -9.88 5.16 0.82
N VAL A 14 -9.32 5.73 -0.24
CA VAL A 14 -9.96 5.82 -1.55
C VAL A 14 -9.04 5.30 -2.66
N PRO A 15 -9.59 4.68 -3.72
CA PRO A 15 -8.79 4.24 -4.84
C PRO A 15 -8.40 5.43 -5.74
N ILE A 16 -7.12 5.55 -6.09
CA ILE A 16 -6.60 6.74 -6.79
C ILE A 16 -7.23 6.95 -8.18
N HIS A 17 -7.66 5.88 -8.85
CA HIS A 17 -8.27 5.96 -10.18
C HIS A 17 -9.66 6.61 -10.19
N LYS A 18 -10.31 6.76 -9.02
CA LYS A 18 -11.55 7.54 -8.84
C LYS A 18 -11.31 8.97 -8.38
N HIS A 19 -10.05 9.32 -8.09
CA HIS A 19 -9.63 10.56 -7.45
C HIS A 19 -8.36 11.11 -8.12
N ARG A 20 -8.46 11.42 -9.42
CA ARG A 20 -7.30 11.85 -10.22
C ARG A 20 -6.70 13.17 -9.72
N GLU A 21 -7.51 14.01 -9.10
CA GLU A 21 -7.10 15.25 -8.43
C GLU A 21 -6.06 15.03 -7.32
N LEU A 22 -5.98 13.82 -6.76
CA LEU A 22 -5.02 13.48 -5.71
C LEU A 22 -3.69 12.93 -6.23
N MET A 23 -3.54 12.73 -7.55
CA MET A 23 -2.36 12.08 -8.13
C MET A 23 -1.07 12.82 -7.83
N ASP A 24 -1.03 14.14 -7.99
CA ASP A 24 0.20 14.92 -7.78
C ASP A 24 0.67 14.87 -6.33
N GLN A 25 -0.25 15.00 -5.36
CA GLN A 25 0.06 14.84 -3.94
C GLN A 25 0.59 13.43 -3.64
N CYS A 26 -0.04 12.40 -4.22
CA CYS A 26 0.40 11.01 -4.06
C CYS A 26 1.79 10.77 -4.68
N ILE A 27 2.08 11.35 -5.85
CA ILE A 27 3.39 11.27 -6.50
C ILE A 27 4.46 11.90 -5.60
N ALA A 28 4.19 13.10 -5.08
CA ALA A 28 5.08 13.80 -4.17
C ALA A 28 5.35 12.97 -2.90
N LEU A 29 4.31 12.40 -2.30
CA LEU A 29 4.43 11.53 -1.13
C LEU A 29 5.34 10.33 -1.39
N ILE A 30 5.10 9.56 -2.46
CA ILE A 30 5.91 8.36 -2.75
C ILE A 30 7.37 8.75 -3.06
N ASN A 31 7.58 9.85 -3.79
CA ASN A 31 8.92 10.32 -4.12
C ASN A 31 9.69 10.88 -2.92
N SER A 32 9.00 11.36 -1.88
CA SER A 32 9.65 11.77 -0.63
C SER A 32 10.36 10.62 0.10
N GLU A 33 9.88 9.39 -0.10
CA GLU A 33 10.49 8.17 0.48
C GLU A 33 11.43 7.48 -0.50
N TRP A 34 11.02 7.36 -1.77
CA TRP A 34 11.80 6.68 -2.80
C TRP A 34 11.86 7.54 -4.07
N PRO A 35 12.88 8.39 -4.25
CA PRO A 35 12.96 9.29 -5.40
C PRO A 35 12.98 8.56 -6.75
N ARG A 36 12.05 8.91 -7.64
CA ARG A 36 11.99 8.51 -9.07
C ARG A 36 11.44 9.67 -9.91
N SER A 37 11.50 9.55 -11.24
CA SER A 37 10.90 10.56 -12.12
C SER A 37 9.39 10.65 -11.90
N TYR A 38 8.85 11.87 -12.05
CA TYR A 38 7.41 12.13 -11.98
C TYR A 38 6.63 11.20 -12.92
N THR A 39 7.05 11.11 -14.19
CA THR A 39 6.40 10.26 -15.21
C THR A 39 6.33 8.79 -14.79
N ALA A 40 7.39 8.24 -14.17
CA ALA A 40 7.36 6.85 -13.70
C ALA A 40 6.35 6.63 -12.58
N ARG A 41 6.16 7.62 -11.70
CA ARG A 41 5.14 7.58 -10.64
C ARG A 41 3.74 7.73 -11.23
N LEU A 42 3.55 8.68 -12.14
CA LEU A 42 2.28 8.90 -12.83
C LEU A 42 1.81 7.62 -13.53
N TRP A 43 2.65 7.00 -14.37
CA TRP A 43 2.30 5.75 -15.05
C TRP A 43 1.93 4.62 -14.08
N SER A 44 2.62 4.53 -12.94
CA SER A 44 2.25 3.54 -11.92
C SER A 44 0.87 3.81 -11.33
N LEU A 45 0.51 5.08 -11.06
CA LEU A 45 -0.80 5.44 -10.52
C LEU A 45 -1.91 5.32 -11.57
N GLU A 46 -1.65 5.69 -12.82
CA GLU A 46 -2.59 5.56 -13.95
C GLU A 46 -2.90 4.10 -14.28
N SER A 47 -2.02 3.16 -13.93
CA SER A 47 -2.33 1.73 -14.06
C SER A 47 -3.42 1.24 -13.09
N SER A 48 -3.78 2.03 -12.08
CA SER A 48 -4.79 1.65 -11.10
C SER A 48 -6.17 1.49 -11.74
N LYS A 49 -6.91 0.45 -11.33
CA LYS A 49 -8.29 0.17 -11.76
C LYS A 49 -9.07 -0.56 -10.66
N GLU A 50 -10.34 -0.89 -10.93
CA GLU A 50 -11.24 -1.60 -10.00
C GLU A 50 -10.76 -3.03 -9.66
N THR A 51 -9.99 -3.64 -10.56
CA THR A 51 -9.28 -4.90 -10.37
C THR A 51 -7.78 -4.63 -10.17
N LEU A 52 -6.92 -5.64 -10.30
CA LEU A 52 -5.49 -5.46 -10.10
C LEU A 52 -4.77 -4.96 -11.37
N PRO A 53 -3.84 -3.98 -11.27
CA PRO A 53 -3.39 -3.33 -10.04
C PRO A 53 -4.33 -2.24 -9.52
N THR A 54 -4.32 -2.00 -8.21
CA THR A 54 -5.13 -0.96 -7.54
C THR A 54 -4.26 -0.17 -6.58
N SER A 55 -4.19 1.16 -6.73
CA SER A 55 -3.53 2.03 -5.75
C SER A 55 -4.56 2.70 -4.85
N PHE A 56 -4.34 2.62 -3.55
CA PHE A 56 -5.12 3.28 -2.52
C PHE A 56 -4.35 4.44 -1.91
N VAL A 57 -5.06 5.51 -1.59
CA VAL A 57 -4.57 6.62 -0.79
C VAL A 57 -5.45 6.79 0.44
N LEU A 58 -4.82 7.04 1.58
CA LEU A 58 -5.52 7.52 2.77
C LEU A 58 -5.49 9.04 2.75
N THR A 59 -6.66 9.66 2.81
CA THR A 59 -6.84 11.10 2.82
C THR A 59 -7.36 11.61 4.15
N ALA A 60 -7.14 12.88 4.41
CA ALA A 60 -7.88 13.65 5.42
C ALA A 60 -8.47 14.90 4.75
N ASP A 61 -9.72 15.19 5.08
CA ASP A 61 -10.44 16.36 4.62
C ASP A 61 -10.64 17.30 5.81
N ASP A 62 -10.22 18.56 5.68
CA ASP A 62 -10.39 19.59 6.70
C ASP A 62 -11.54 20.57 6.40
N GLY A 63 -12.36 20.26 5.38
CA GLY A 63 -13.46 21.08 4.89
C GLY A 63 -13.05 22.12 3.85
N LYS A 64 -11.74 22.30 3.60
CA LYS A 64 -11.21 23.19 2.56
C LYS A 64 -10.41 22.42 1.52
N GLU A 65 -9.57 21.51 1.95
CA GLU A 65 -8.70 20.73 1.09
C GLU A 65 -8.63 19.26 1.54
N THR A 66 -8.49 18.37 0.57
CA THR A 66 -8.20 16.96 0.82
C THR A 66 -6.70 16.70 0.68
N ALA A 67 -6.08 16.27 1.78
CA ALA A 67 -4.65 15.95 1.82
C ALA A 67 -4.40 14.44 1.75
N VAL A 68 -3.46 14.00 0.91
CA VAL A 68 -2.99 12.61 0.86
C VAL A 68 -1.97 12.35 1.97
N LEU A 69 -2.27 11.41 2.86
CA LEU A 69 -1.44 11.10 4.04
C LEU A 69 -0.68 9.79 3.92
N ALA A 70 -1.19 8.84 3.14
CA ALA A 70 -0.55 7.55 2.95
C ALA A 70 -0.94 6.92 1.60
N HIS A 71 -0.12 6.01 1.09
CA HIS A 71 -0.36 5.26 -0.14
C HIS A 71 -0.01 3.79 0.04
N ALA A 72 -0.73 2.90 -0.64
CA ALA A 72 -0.37 1.50 -0.86
C ALA A 72 -0.85 1.06 -2.24
N LYS A 73 -0.07 0.20 -2.91
CA LYS A 73 -0.43 -0.39 -4.20
C LYS A 73 -0.61 -1.89 -4.08
N LEU A 74 -1.68 -2.39 -4.66
CA LEU A 74 -1.96 -3.79 -4.92
C LEU A 74 -1.51 -4.15 -6.34
N SER A 75 -0.67 -5.17 -6.45
CA SER A 75 -0.18 -5.68 -7.74
C SER A 75 -0.47 -7.17 -7.88
N PRO A 76 -0.90 -7.62 -9.08
CA PRO A 76 -1.21 -9.03 -9.30
C PRO A 76 0.05 -9.89 -9.23
N ILE A 77 -0.11 -11.15 -8.82
CA ILE A 77 0.95 -12.16 -8.88
C ILE A 77 0.58 -13.12 -10.02
N PRO A 78 1.26 -13.08 -11.19
CA PRO A 78 0.86 -13.87 -12.35
C PRO A 78 0.79 -15.39 -12.11
N ALA A 79 1.60 -15.90 -11.18
CA ALA A 79 1.67 -17.31 -10.84
C ALA A 79 0.64 -17.75 -9.79
N ASP A 80 -0.07 -16.82 -9.14
CA ASP A 80 -1.05 -17.09 -8.08
C ASP A 80 -2.22 -16.10 -8.15
N PRO A 81 -3.32 -16.45 -8.86
CA PRO A 81 -4.47 -15.57 -9.01
C PRO A 81 -5.28 -15.38 -7.71
N HIS A 82 -5.03 -16.19 -6.68
CA HIS A 82 -5.67 -16.08 -5.37
C HIS A 82 -4.87 -15.23 -4.38
N ALA A 83 -3.75 -14.64 -4.83
CA ALA A 83 -2.90 -13.80 -4.01
C ALA A 83 -2.60 -12.44 -4.65
N VAL A 84 -2.16 -11.50 -3.81
CA VAL A 84 -1.76 -10.16 -4.23
C VAL A 84 -0.47 -9.74 -3.55
N PHE A 85 0.32 -8.92 -4.25
CA PHE A 85 1.49 -8.27 -3.68
C PHE A 85 1.16 -6.83 -3.31
N VAL A 86 1.33 -6.49 -2.03
CA VAL A 86 1.23 -5.11 -1.52
C VAL A 86 2.61 -4.46 -1.61
N GLU A 87 2.69 -3.32 -2.29
CA GLU A 87 3.93 -2.59 -2.50
C GLU A 87 3.78 -1.08 -2.33
N SER A 88 4.92 -0.38 -2.27
CA SER A 88 4.99 1.08 -2.14
C SER A 88 4.14 1.63 -0.99
N VAL A 89 4.10 0.92 0.15
CA VAL A 89 3.37 1.36 1.35
C VAL A 89 4.14 2.48 2.03
N VAL A 90 3.57 3.69 2.05
CA VAL A 90 4.23 4.87 2.62
C VAL A 90 3.22 5.71 3.40
N VAL A 91 3.68 6.30 4.50
CA VAL A 91 2.95 7.30 5.29
C VAL A 91 3.79 8.57 5.31
N ALA A 92 3.12 9.72 5.13
CA ALA A 92 3.73 11.04 5.24
C ALA A 92 4.50 11.15 6.55
N ARG A 93 5.74 11.66 6.49
CA ARG A 93 6.73 11.53 7.58
C ARG A 93 6.21 12.13 8.88
N GLU A 94 5.57 13.28 8.80
CA GLU A 94 4.97 14.04 9.89
C GLU A 94 3.66 13.43 10.43
N ARG A 95 3.14 12.39 9.79
CA ARG A 95 1.96 11.61 10.20
C ARG A 95 2.31 10.19 10.69
N ARG A 96 3.59 9.83 10.73
CA ARG A 96 4.05 8.53 11.26
C ARG A 96 3.83 8.46 12.78
N GLY A 97 3.63 7.25 13.28
CA GLY A 97 3.35 7.01 14.70
C GLY A 97 1.91 7.32 15.15
N GLN A 98 1.06 7.84 14.26
CA GLN A 98 -0.31 8.26 14.58
C GLN A 98 -1.38 7.23 14.16
N GLY A 99 -0.99 5.99 13.88
CA GLY A 99 -1.92 4.93 13.46
C GLY A 99 -2.34 4.95 11.98
N ILE A 100 -1.96 5.97 11.20
CA ILE A 100 -2.32 6.11 9.78
C ILE A 100 -1.96 4.88 8.93
N GLY A 101 -0.75 4.34 9.08
CA GLY A 101 -0.34 3.14 8.35
C GLY A 101 -1.18 1.90 8.70
N ARG A 102 -1.60 1.78 9.97
CA ARG A 102 -2.49 0.69 10.42
C ARG A 102 -3.88 0.84 9.80
N LEU A 103 -4.42 2.06 9.75
CA LEU A 103 -5.72 2.34 9.13
C LEU A 103 -5.69 2.02 7.63
N LEU A 104 -4.68 2.51 6.91
CA LEU A 104 -4.48 2.20 5.49
C LEU A 104 -4.43 0.68 5.25
N MET A 105 -3.57 -0.04 5.97
CA MET A 105 -3.41 -1.48 5.75
C MET A 105 -4.66 -2.27 6.08
N ARG A 106 -5.44 -1.88 7.11
CA ARG A 106 -6.72 -2.54 7.42
C ARG A 106 -7.73 -2.43 6.28
N GLU A 107 -7.85 -1.25 5.68
CA GLU A 107 -8.75 -1.05 4.54
C GLU A 107 -8.26 -1.78 3.28
N VAL A 108 -6.95 -1.78 3.05
CA VAL A 108 -6.34 -2.57 1.97
C VAL A 108 -6.58 -4.07 2.15
N GLU A 109 -6.36 -4.60 3.36
CA GLU A 109 -6.64 -6.01 3.70
C GLU A 109 -8.12 -6.35 3.53
N ASN A 110 -9.01 -5.49 4.03
CA ASN A 110 -10.46 -5.64 3.84
C ASN A 110 -10.83 -5.71 2.35
N HIS A 111 -10.27 -4.82 1.53
CA HIS A 111 -10.50 -4.83 0.09
C HIS A 111 -10.02 -6.14 -0.56
N CYS A 112 -8.82 -6.61 -0.23
CA CYS A 112 -8.28 -7.86 -0.74
C CYS A 112 -9.17 -9.07 -0.41
N PHE A 113 -9.57 -9.23 0.86
CA PHE A 113 -10.27 -10.42 1.31
C PHE A 113 -11.79 -10.37 1.06
N LYS A 114 -12.42 -9.20 1.17
CA LYS A 114 -13.88 -9.06 1.05
C LYS A 114 -14.34 -8.66 -0.34
N THR A 115 -13.61 -7.78 -1.02
CA THR A 115 -13.99 -7.29 -2.35
C THR A 115 -13.38 -8.14 -3.44
N LEU A 116 -12.06 -8.34 -3.42
CA LEU A 116 -11.35 -9.14 -4.43
C LEU A 116 -11.43 -10.66 -4.17
N ARG A 117 -11.88 -11.07 -2.98
CA ARG A 117 -12.01 -12.49 -2.56
C ARG A 117 -10.70 -13.29 -2.73
N LEU A 118 -9.58 -12.64 -2.43
CA LEU A 118 -8.26 -13.26 -2.42
C LEU A 118 -8.07 -14.04 -1.12
N ASP A 119 -7.18 -15.03 -1.16
CA ASP A 119 -6.87 -15.88 0.00
C ASP A 119 -5.61 -15.40 0.73
N ARG A 120 -4.78 -14.59 0.06
CA ARG A 120 -3.45 -14.25 0.57
C ARG A 120 -2.93 -12.90 0.12
N ILE A 121 -2.23 -12.24 1.03
CA ILE A 121 -1.45 -11.04 0.76
C ILE A 121 0.02 -11.35 1.00
N TYR A 122 0.88 -10.88 0.10
CA TYR A 122 2.32 -10.90 0.24
C TYR A 122 2.88 -9.49 0.22
N LEU A 123 4.01 -9.29 0.90
CA LEU A 123 4.81 -8.08 0.82
C LEU A 123 6.27 -8.40 1.12
N CYS A 124 7.15 -7.46 0.80
CA CYS A 124 8.51 -7.48 1.30
C CYS A 124 8.87 -6.14 1.93
N THR A 125 9.75 -6.16 2.92
CA THR A 125 10.25 -4.97 3.61
C THR A 125 11.74 -5.13 3.92
N ILE A 126 12.45 -4.02 4.06
CA ILE A 126 13.86 -4.03 4.49
C ILE A 126 13.95 -3.91 6.01
N ASP A 127 13.10 -3.08 6.61
CA ASP A 127 13.23 -2.62 8.00
C ASP A 127 11.89 -2.44 8.76
N GLN A 128 10.74 -2.75 8.14
CA GLN A 128 9.41 -2.56 8.74
C GLN A 128 8.71 -3.87 9.14
N GLN A 129 9.44 -4.97 9.30
CA GLN A 129 8.87 -6.27 9.66
C GLN A 129 8.10 -6.24 10.98
N ALA A 130 8.56 -5.44 11.96
CA ALA A 130 7.87 -5.29 13.24
C ALA A 130 6.51 -4.58 13.11
N PHE A 131 6.36 -3.67 12.14
CA PHE A 131 5.08 -3.04 11.84
C PHE A 131 4.09 -4.06 11.28
N TYR A 132 4.50 -4.83 10.27
CA TYR A 132 3.63 -5.83 9.65
C TYR A 132 3.32 -7.01 10.59
N ALA A 133 4.27 -7.43 11.43
CA ALA A 133 4.01 -8.44 12.46
C ALA A 133 2.88 -8.01 13.43
N LYS A 134 2.82 -6.73 13.82
CA LYS A 134 1.72 -6.17 14.63
C LYS A 134 0.36 -6.12 13.90
N LEU A 135 0.35 -6.36 12.59
CA LEU A 135 -0.85 -6.49 11.76
C LEU A 135 -1.20 -7.98 11.50
N GLY A 136 -0.43 -8.93 12.03
CA GLY A 136 -0.64 -10.36 11.83
C GLY A 136 -0.03 -10.91 10.54
N TYR A 137 0.96 -10.22 9.97
CA TYR A 137 1.80 -10.81 8.92
C TYR A 137 2.88 -11.70 9.55
N GLU A 138 3.16 -12.81 8.88
CA GLU A 138 4.17 -13.79 9.27
C GLU A 138 5.29 -13.85 8.25
N LEU A 139 6.49 -14.28 8.66
CA LEU A 139 7.61 -14.49 7.74
C LEU A 139 7.28 -15.59 6.72
N CYS A 140 7.69 -15.40 5.47
CA CYS A 140 7.54 -16.42 4.43
C CYS A 140 8.76 -16.51 3.52
N LYS A 141 8.77 -17.52 2.64
CA LYS A 141 9.77 -17.62 1.57
C LYS A 141 9.58 -16.48 0.57
N ALA A 142 10.66 -16.09 -0.10
CA ALA A 142 10.60 -15.16 -1.21
C ALA A 142 9.71 -15.71 -2.33
N ILE A 143 8.91 -14.84 -2.95
CA ILE A 143 8.05 -15.18 -4.08
C ILE A 143 8.47 -14.41 -5.34
N ASN A 144 8.08 -14.93 -6.50
CA ASN A 144 8.26 -14.23 -7.77
C ASN A 144 6.98 -13.49 -8.17
N ILE A 145 7.04 -12.16 -8.19
CA ILE A 145 5.91 -11.29 -8.51
C ILE A 145 5.82 -10.94 -10.01
N PHE A 146 6.82 -11.30 -10.82
CA PHE A 146 6.92 -10.93 -12.24
C PHE A 146 6.78 -12.12 -13.22
N GLY A 147 6.40 -13.31 -12.73
CA GLY A 147 6.24 -14.50 -13.56
C GLY A 147 7.56 -15.14 -14.01
N SER A 148 7.51 -16.00 -15.03
CA SER A 148 8.56 -16.97 -15.39
C SER A 148 9.93 -16.41 -15.84
N ARG A 149 10.11 -15.09 -15.86
CA ARG A 149 11.44 -14.50 -16.11
C ARG A 149 12.18 -14.40 -14.78
N PRO A 150 13.33 -15.09 -14.61
CA PRO A 150 14.13 -14.95 -13.40
C PRO A 150 14.64 -13.51 -13.35
N THR A 151 14.03 -12.69 -12.52
CA THR A 151 14.63 -11.44 -12.08
C THR A 151 15.54 -11.80 -10.92
N PHE A 152 16.85 -11.73 -11.15
CA PHE A 152 17.83 -11.89 -10.09
C PHE A 152 17.65 -10.72 -9.10
N ASN A 153 16.85 -10.93 -8.07
CA ASN A 153 16.73 -9.98 -6.97
C ASN A 153 18.00 -10.13 -6.12
N GLN A 154 19.05 -9.38 -6.48
CA GLN A 154 20.37 -9.42 -5.82
C GLN A 154 20.36 -8.85 -4.38
N SER A 155 19.22 -8.32 -3.91
CA SER A 155 19.12 -7.78 -2.56
C SER A 155 18.77 -8.87 -1.55
N THR A 156 19.80 -9.37 -0.86
CA THR A 156 19.69 -10.31 0.27
C THR A 156 19.04 -9.72 1.52
N LYS A 157 18.66 -8.42 1.51
CA LYS A 157 18.16 -7.69 2.68
C LYS A 157 16.63 -7.65 2.82
N LYS A 158 15.89 -8.16 1.84
CA LYS A 158 14.42 -8.12 1.87
C LYS A 158 13.86 -9.24 2.74
N THR A 159 13.12 -8.87 3.77
CA THR A 159 12.28 -9.76 4.56
C THR A 159 10.94 -9.91 3.87
N TRP A 160 10.55 -11.15 3.56
CA TRP A 160 9.27 -11.47 2.93
C TRP A 160 8.25 -11.87 3.98
N MET A 161 7.03 -11.36 3.83
CA MET A 161 5.95 -11.61 4.77
C MET A 161 4.64 -11.90 4.05
N THR A 162 3.78 -12.67 4.69
CA THR A 162 2.46 -13.04 4.18
C THR A 162 1.39 -12.94 5.24
N LYS A 163 0.14 -12.74 4.81
CA LYS A 163 -1.05 -12.82 5.65
C LYS A 163 -2.13 -13.58 4.88
N GLY A 164 -2.70 -14.60 5.51
CA GLY A 164 -3.86 -15.32 4.98
C GLY A 164 -5.16 -14.57 5.25
N ALA A 165 -6.19 -14.87 4.45
CA ALA A 165 -7.55 -14.45 4.76
C ALA A 165 -7.96 -14.97 6.16
N PRO A 166 -8.70 -14.17 6.95
CA PRO A 166 -9.20 -14.64 8.24
C PRO A 166 -10.09 -15.88 8.04
N SER A 167 -9.98 -16.83 8.96
CA SER A 167 -10.88 -17.99 9.00
C SER A 167 -12.34 -17.52 9.04
N LYS A 168 -13.20 -18.15 8.24
CA LYS A 168 -14.64 -17.88 8.20
C LYS A 168 -15.32 -18.21 9.52
#